data_AF-A0A645I5X2-F1
#
_entry.id   AF-A0A645I5X2-F1
#
_cell.length_a   1.000
_cell.length_b   1.000
_cell.length_c   1.000
_cell.angle_alpha   90.00
_cell.angle_beta   90.00
_cell.angle_gamma   90.00
#
_symmetry.space_group_name_H-M   'P 1'
#
loop_
_entity.id
_entity.type
_entity.pdbx_description
1 polymer ?
#
loop_
_entity_poly.entity_id
_entity_poly.type
_entity_poly.pdbx_seq_one_letter_code
_entity_poly.pdbx_strand_id
1 'polypeptide(L)'
;MDKDQIIAVSGGPKKDFLEKHISAAMEKCINARNAVNAGRNESSFVPLLEDDVEGSYNYQLVMPIISEGDVLGAVVFLSQDKKMGEVEGKLAQTAAGFLGKQMEQ
;
A
#
# COMPACT_ATOMS: atom_id res chain seq x y z
N MET A 1 -6.23 -1.94 1.17
CA MET A 1 -6.09 -3.41 1.18
C MET A 1 -6.16 -3.88 2.62
N ASP A 2 -6.62 -5.11 2.85
CA ASP A 2 -6.52 -5.75 4.17
C ASP A 2 -5.13 -6.42 4.30
N LYS A 3 -5.00 -7.43 5.16
CA LYS A 3 -3.74 -8.15 5.36
C LYS A 3 -3.41 -9.15 4.25
N ASP A 4 -4.38 -9.57 3.44
CA ASP A 4 -4.26 -10.71 2.54
C ASP A 4 -4.53 -10.33 1.07
N GLN A 5 -5.38 -9.32 0.84
CA GLN A 5 -5.87 -8.97 -0.49
C GLN A 5 -6.24 -7.49 -0.66
N ILE A 6 -6.31 -7.08 -1.92
CA ILE A 6 -6.74 -5.74 -2.29
C ILE A 6 -8.27 -5.66 -2.34
N ILE A 7 -8.84 -5.03 -1.31
CA ILE A 7 -10.30 -4.83 -1.18
C ILE A 7 -10.85 -3.61 -1.94
N ALA A 8 -9.99 -2.69 -2.38
CA ALA A 8 -10.42 -1.44 -3.03
C ALA A 8 -9.31 -0.87 -3.93
N VAL A 9 -9.71 -0.34 -5.08
CA VAL A 9 -8.81 0.21 -6.10
C VAL A 9 -9.42 1.48 -6.70
N SER A 10 -8.59 2.51 -6.88
CA SER A 10 -8.94 3.74 -7.57
C SER A 10 -7.80 4.17 -8.49
N GLY A 11 -8.12 4.89 -9.58
CA GLY A 11 -7.15 5.44 -10.53
C GLY A 11 -6.51 4.44 -11.51
N GLY A 12 -6.44 3.16 -11.17
CA GLY A 12 -5.91 2.08 -12.03
C GLY A 12 -6.96 1.09 -12.54
N PRO A 13 -6.55 0.10 -13.36
CA PRO A 13 -7.42 -0.96 -13.84
C PRO A 13 -7.87 -1.85 -12.67
N LYS A 14 -9.10 -1.66 -12.20
CA LYS A 14 -9.64 -2.40 -11.04
C LYS A 14 -9.53 -3.92 -11.20
N LYS A 15 -9.72 -4.45 -12.40
CA LYS A 15 -9.69 -5.89 -12.69
C LYS A 15 -8.34 -6.55 -12.40
N ASP A 16 -7.27 -5.76 -12.43
CA ASP A 16 -5.91 -6.28 -12.29
C ASP A 16 -5.48 -6.35 -10.83
N PHE A 17 -6.18 -5.64 -9.95
CA PHE A 17 -5.82 -5.50 -8.53
C PHE A 17 -6.92 -5.97 -7.58
N LEU A 18 -8.20 -5.70 -7.85
CA LEU A 18 -9.29 -6.00 -6.93
C LEU A 18 -9.39 -7.52 -6.69
N GLU A 19 -9.53 -7.92 -5.43
CA GLU A 19 -9.59 -9.33 -4.98
C GLU A 19 -8.34 -10.15 -5.34
N LYS A 20 -7.22 -9.48 -5.64
CA LYS A 20 -5.92 -10.13 -5.79
C LYS A 20 -5.19 -10.22 -4.46
N HIS A 21 -4.48 -11.34 -4.27
CA HIS A 21 -3.62 -11.56 -3.13
C HIS A 21 -2.38 -10.68 -3.18
N ILE A 22 -2.05 -10.07 -2.05
CA ILE A 22 -0.82 -9.30 -1.93
C ILE A 22 0.37 -10.24 -1.80
N SER A 23 1.57 -9.76 -2.14
CA SER A 23 2.76 -10.59 -1.98
C SER A 23 3.11 -10.83 -0.51
N ALA A 24 3.75 -11.96 -0.21
CA ALA A 24 4.29 -12.23 1.13
C ALA A 24 5.30 -11.17 1.61
N ALA A 25 5.96 -10.46 0.69
CA ALA A 25 6.84 -9.34 1.04
C ALA A 25 6.01 -8.11 1.48
N MET A 26 4.89 -7.86 0.82
CA MET A 26 3.95 -6.79 1.17
C MET A 26 3.29 -7.06 2.53
N GLU A 27 2.87 -8.29 2.80
CA GLU A 27 2.38 -8.70 4.13
C GLU A 27 3.38 -8.37 5.24
N LYS A 28 4.65 -8.74 5.05
CA LYS A 28 5.72 -8.45 6.01
C LYS A 28 5.94 -6.95 6.18
N CYS A 29 5.90 -6.19 5.09
CA CYS A 29 6.02 -4.74 5.11
C CYS A 29 4.91 -4.08 5.95
N ILE A 30 3.66 -4.49 5.74
CA ILE A 30 2.50 -3.97 6.47
C ILE A 30 2.61 -4.33 7.97
N ASN A 31 2.96 -5.58 8.27
CA ASN A 31 3.14 -6.05 9.65
C ASN A 31 4.30 -5.36 10.38
N ALA A 32 5.31 -4.86 9.65
CA ALA A 32 6.41 -4.09 10.23
C ALA A 32 6.01 -2.69 10.71
N ARG A 33 4.77 -2.23 10.44
CA ARG A 33 4.20 -0.95 10.89
C ARG A 33 4.93 0.29 10.38
N ASN A 34 5.81 0.14 9.39
CA ASN A 34 6.58 1.23 8.83
C ASN A 34 6.03 1.65 7.48
N ALA A 35 5.94 2.97 7.26
CA ALA A 35 5.62 3.51 5.95
C ALA A 35 6.80 3.29 4.98
N VAL A 36 6.49 2.92 3.74
CA VAL A 36 7.49 2.72 2.68
C VAL A 36 7.22 3.69 1.55
N ASN A 37 8.25 4.41 1.10
CA ASN A 37 8.19 5.25 -0.10
C ASN A 37 9.42 4.96 -0.96
N ALA A 38 9.23 4.19 -2.02
CA ALA A 38 10.33 3.61 -2.78
C ALA A 38 10.04 3.61 -4.28
N GLY A 39 11.09 3.87 -5.07
CA GLY A 39 11.11 3.55 -6.49
C GLY A 39 11.54 2.10 -6.75
N ARG A 40 11.19 1.53 -7.91
CA ARG A 40 11.48 0.14 -8.30
C ARG A 40 12.98 -0.19 -8.34
N ASN A 41 13.83 0.82 -8.48
CA ASN A 41 15.28 0.70 -8.43
C ASN A 41 15.87 0.77 -7.00
N GLU A 42 15.03 0.97 -5.98
CA GLU A 42 15.44 1.04 -4.58
C GLU A 42 15.22 -0.31 -3.88
N SER A 43 16.11 -0.67 -2.95
CA SER A 43 16.00 -1.91 -2.16
C SER A 43 14.76 -1.97 -1.27
N SER A 44 14.15 -0.82 -1.00
CA SER A 44 12.96 -0.68 -0.18
C SER A 44 11.67 -0.90 -0.98
N PHE A 45 11.75 -1.15 -2.29
CA PHE A 45 10.57 -1.46 -3.10
C PHE A 45 10.05 -2.86 -2.77
N VAL A 46 8.75 -2.94 -2.52
CA VAL A 46 8.05 -4.15 -2.13
C VAL A 46 7.04 -4.51 -3.21
N PRO A 47 7.11 -5.69 -3.85
CA PRO A 47 6.15 -6.08 -4.88
C PRO A 47 4.74 -6.13 -4.29
N LEU A 48 3.74 -5.58 -5.01
CA LEU A 48 2.38 -5.48 -4.47
C LEU A 48 1.66 -6.84 -4.51
N LEU A 49 1.73 -7.54 -5.65
CA LEU A 49 1.09 -8.84 -5.89
C LEU A 49 2.15 -9.94 -6.02
N GLU A 50 1.78 -11.20 -5.82
CA GLU A 50 2.67 -12.34 -6.10
C GLU A 50 3.02 -12.45 -7.59
N ASP A 51 2.02 -12.26 -8.45
CA ASP A 51 2.14 -12.28 -9.90
C ASP A 51 2.38 -10.88 -10.49
N ASP A 52 3.12 -10.01 -9.80
CA ASP A 52 3.43 -8.65 -10.28
C ASP A 52 4.49 -8.72 -11.43
N VAL A 53 4.08 -9.28 -12.56
CA VAL A 53 4.94 -9.65 -13.70
C VAL A 53 5.25 -8.46 -14.61
N GLU A 54 4.44 -7.39 -14.60
CA GLU A 54 4.65 -6.25 -15.49
C GLU A 54 4.89 -4.93 -14.76
N GLY A 55 6.03 -4.31 -15.09
CA GLY A 55 6.56 -3.07 -14.54
C GLY A 55 5.78 -1.80 -14.83
N SER A 56 4.45 -1.83 -14.67
CA SER A 56 3.57 -0.69 -14.92
C SER A 56 3.76 0.43 -13.91
N TYR A 57 4.23 0.13 -12.69
CA TYR A 57 4.44 1.13 -11.64
C TYR A 57 5.90 1.12 -11.16
N ASN A 58 6.55 2.28 -11.29
CA ASN A 58 7.93 2.48 -10.91
C ASN A 58 8.09 3.04 -9.51
N TYR A 59 7.02 3.52 -8.88
CA TYR A 59 7.06 4.10 -7.55
C TYR A 59 5.86 3.66 -6.73
N GLN A 60 6.09 3.50 -5.44
CA GLN A 60 5.05 3.16 -4.48
C GLN A 60 5.21 3.93 -3.18
N LEU A 61 4.06 4.15 -2.54
CA LEU A 61 3.95 4.61 -1.17
C LEU A 61 2.99 3.68 -0.43
N VAL A 62 3.48 2.99 0.59
CA VAL A 62 2.70 2.09 1.45
C VAL A 62 2.57 2.73 2.82
N MET A 63 1.34 2.85 3.30
CA MET A 63 1.03 3.39 4.63
C MET A 63 0.16 2.38 5.39
N PRO A 64 0.68 1.75 6.46
CA PRO A 64 -0.08 0.78 7.24
C PRO A 64 -1.24 1.46 7.98
N ILE A 65 -2.38 0.79 8.01
CA ILE A 65 -3.56 1.15 8.80
C ILE A 65 -3.40 0.47 10.16
N ILE A 66 -3.25 1.28 11.20
CA ILE A 66 -3.07 0.82 12.57
C ILE A 66 -4.29 1.28 13.38
N SER A 67 -4.87 0.36 14.16
CA SER A 67 -6.03 0.57 15.01
C SER A 67 -5.80 -0.19 16.31
N GLU A 68 -5.95 0.47 17.46
CA GLU A 68 -5.69 -0.10 18.81
C GLU A 68 -4.34 -0.82 18.98
N GLY A 69 -3.32 -0.45 18.18
CA GLY A 69 -2.01 -1.07 18.23
C GLY A 69 -1.88 -2.35 17.39
N ASP A 70 -2.93 -2.75 16.68
CA ASP A 70 -2.91 -3.80 15.67
C ASP A 70 -2.94 -3.22 14.25
N VAL A 71 -2.22 -3.89 13.36
CA VAL A 71 -2.26 -3.57 11.93
C VAL A 71 -3.53 -4.20 11.36
N LEU A 72 -4.32 -3.45 10.60
CA LEU A 72 -5.53 -3.95 9.93
C LEU A 72 -5.33 -4.15 8.42
N GLY A 73 -4.38 -3.43 7.84
CA GLY A 73 -4.13 -3.43 6.41
C GLY A 73 -3.25 -2.24 6.03
N ALA A 74 -3.39 -1.74 4.81
CA ALA A 74 -2.64 -0.59 4.34
C ALA A 74 -3.35 0.19 3.21
N VAL A 75 -2.96 1.46 3.09
CA VAL A 75 -3.23 2.32 1.94
C VAL A 75 -1.98 2.33 1.07
N VAL A 76 -2.15 2.04 -0.22
CA VAL A 76 -1.04 2.02 -1.19
C VAL A 76 -1.32 2.99 -2.30
N PHE A 77 -0.36 3.86 -2.60
CA PHE A 77 -0.33 4.64 -3.83
C PHE A 77 0.74 4.08 -4.75
N LEU A 78 0.43 4.04 -6.04
CA LEU A 78 1.33 3.61 -7.10
C LEU A 78 1.47 4.73 -8.13
N SER A 79 2.66 4.88 -8.72
CA SER A 79 2.91 5.84 -9.80
C SER A 79 3.87 5.24 -10.81
N GLN A 80 3.64 5.56 -12.09
CA GLN A 80 4.49 5.13 -13.19
C GLN A 80 5.70 6.06 -13.36
N ASP A 81 5.53 7.35 -13.06
CA ASP A 81 6.46 8.39 -13.50
C ASP A 81 7.23 9.07 -12.37
N LYS A 82 6.60 9.25 -11.20
CA LYS A 82 7.18 10.06 -10.11
C LYS A 82 7.13 9.38 -8.75
N LYS A 83 8.17 9.61 -7.95
CA LYS A 83 8.18 9.28 -6.52
C LYS A 83 7.20 10.18 -5.77
N MET A 84 6.50 9.60 -4.81
CA MET A 84 5.55 10.31 -3.96
C MET A 84 6.29 11.29 -3.05
N GLY A 85 5.81 12.52 -2.98
CA GLY A 85 6.39 13.56 -2.14
C GLY A 85 5.76 13.61 -0.76
N GLU A 86 6.03 14.69 -0.04
CA GLU A 86 5.45 14.95 1.28
C GLU A 86 3.92 15.02 1.23
N VAL A 87 3.35 15.61 0.16
CA VAL A 87 1.89 15.75 0.00
C VAL A 87 1.21 14.38 -0.08
N GLU A 88 1.67 13.52 -0.98
CA GLU A 88 1.14 12.15 -1.09
C GLU A 88 1.38 11.35 0.20
N GLY A 89 2.53 11.54 0.85
CA GLY A 89 2.85 10.98 2.17
C GLY A 89 1.81 11.34 3.23
N LYS A 90 1.48 12.63 3.36
CA LYS A 90 0.50 13.14 4.33
C LYS A 90 -0.92 12.71 3.99
N LEU A 91 -1.26 12.62 2.71
CA LEU A 91 -2.55 12.11 2.27
C LEU A 91 -2.71 10.63 2.64
N ALA A 92 -1.72 9.80 2.36
CA ALA A 92 -1.74 8.38 2.74
C ALA A 92 -1.81 8.22 4.26
N GLN A 93 -1.03 9.00 5.02
CA GLN A 93 -1.07 9.02 6.49
C GLN A 93 -2.46 9.40 7.01
N THR A 94 -3.08 10.44 6.45
CA THR A 94 -4.41 10.88 6.85
C THR A 94 -5.47 9.83 6.52
N ALA A 95 -5.42 9.23 5.33
CA ALA A 95 -6.33 8.16 4.93
C ALA A 95 -6.18 6.93 5.85
N ALA A 96 -4.95 6.49 6.12
CA ALA A 96 -4.71 5.35 6.98
C ALA A 96 -5.15 5.60 8.43
N GLY A 97 -4.84 6.78 8.98
CA GLY A 97 -5.28 7.16 10.32
C GLY A 97 -6.80 7.35 10.42
N PHE A 98 -7.45 7.85 9.37
CA PHE A 98 -8.91 7.95 9.32
C PHE A 98 -9.56 6.56 9.31
N LEU A 99 -9.08 5.65 8.45
CA LEU A 99 -9.57 4.27 8.39
C LEU A 99 -9.32 3.51 9.70
N GLY A 100 -8.16 3.69 10.32
CA GLY A 100 -7.84 3.09 11.61
C GLY A 100 -8.85 3.49 12.69
N LYS A 101 -9.15 4.80 12.79
CA LYS A 101 -10.14 5.33 13.74
C LYS A 101 -11.59 4.91 13.47
N GLN A 102 -11.94 4.67 12.21
CA GLN A 102 -13.28 4.18 11.85
C GLN A 102 -13.50 2.73 12.28
N MET A 103 -12.42 1.96 12.48
CA MET A 103 -12.48 0.57 12.93
C MET A 103 -12.45 0.44 14.47
N GLU A 104 -12.15 1.53 15.17
CA GLU A 104 -12.17 1.63 16.64
C GLU A 104 -13.57 1.95 17.19
N GLN A 105 -14.53 2.29 16.32
CA GLN A 105 -15.92 2.64 16.66
C GLN A 105 -16.88 1.55 16.20
#